data_AF-A0A562WSB7-F1
#
_entry.id   AF-A0A562WSB7-F1
#
_cell.length_a   1.000
_cell.length_b   1.000
_cell.length_c   1.000
_cell.angle_alpha   90.00
_cell.angle_beta   90.00
_cell.angle_gamma   90.00
#
_symmetry.space_group_name_H-M   'P 1'
#
loop_
_entity.id
_entity.type
_entity.pdbx_description
1 polymer ?
#
loop_
_entity_poly.entity_id
_entity_poly.type
_entity_poly.pdbx_seq_one_letter_code
_entity_poly.pdbx_strand_id
1 'polypeptide(L)'
;MSAARRARNPARSNQPAAATPLSDDLLTENGPADVTERAFGSANRNRLLDQYFATRGPIKPGEAWEHAYRLLLWIDRTIGLAHCYESDKCQPGRHWYPRSLAFHGWLAERLGSTPATLKDDVDWLFRNVTAGLDALVLAASKSTMVQKQRAPYAGQGFPEPGEDPKLLAIVHDALQEWLPAKLPDSVERSLVERIQTHINQENKRKNLIGEGFEDTLAAILRRIPGLAKRYDIRTRQVLHEIPGFNPVRKGQKERKVDLVLIRKPDGRRTLVTAKWSVRADREEQFTADFRDYSRAENRSEDFDYILVTNEFDPARLKRACEVRVENALMLTSVVHVQPQGPLVAYQDAVHHKNWSAPHVYKHIQTGRLTSLEGWITNLTA
;
A
#
# COMPACT_ATOMS: atom_id res chain seq x y z
N MET A 1 38.20 0.21 -36.49
CA MET A 1 37.69 1.39 -35.75
C MET A 1 36.25 1.67 -36.21
N SER A 2 35.26 1.12 -35.50
CA SER A 2 33.84 1.30 -35.82
C SER A 2 33.17 2.03 -34.66
N ALA A 3 32.74 3.27 -34.91
CA ALA A 3 32.12 4.13 -33.92
C ALA A 3 30.62 3.81 -33.83
N ALA A 4 30.23 3.07 -32.80
CA ALA A 4 28.83 2.82 -32.47
C ALA A 4 28.18 4.11 -31.90
N ARG A 5 27.34 4.76 -32.71
CA ARG A 5 26.41 5.79 -32.26
C ARG A 5 25.40 5.18 -31.28
N ARG A 6 25.55 5.48 -29.98
CA ARG A 6 24.48 5.28 -28.99
C ARG A 6 23.36 6.27 -29.29
N ALA A 7 22.22 5.77 -29.75
CA ALA A 7 20.97 6.52 -29.78
C ALA A 7 20.57 6.88 -28.34
N ARG A 8 20.52 8.18 -28.02
CA ARG A 8 19.88 8.67 -26.79
C ARG A 8 18.38 8.47 -26.96
N ASN A 9 17.80 7.59 -26.15
CA ASN A 9 16.36 7.38 -26.08
C ASN A 9 15.76 8.57 -25.30
N PRO A 10 14.92 9.45 -25.90
CA PRO A 10 14.32 10.57 -25.19
C PRO A 10 13.05 10.09 -24.49
N ALA A 11 13.20 9.18 -23.52
CA ALA A 11 12.12 8.90 -22.59
C ALA A 11 12.02 10.13 -21.66
N ARG A 12 11.09 11.03 -21.97
CA ARG A 12 10.62 12.05 -21.02
C ARG A 12 10.34 11.33 -19.70
N SER A 13 10.97 11.77 -18.61
CA SER A 13 10.61 11.31 -17.28
C SER A 13 9.15 11.70 -17.05
N ASN A 14 8.22 10.74 -17.14
CA ASN A 14 6.84 10.89 -16.68
C ASN A 14 6.76 10.93 -15.14
N GLN A 15 7.84 11.39 -14.48
CA GLN A 15 7.84 11.62 -13.06
C GLN A 15 6.89 12.80 -12.78
N PRO A 16 5.83 12.58 -12.00
CA PRO A 16 5.01 13.69 -11.52
C PRO A 16 5.90 14.63 -10.71
N ALA A 17 5.63 15.94 -10.82
CA ALA A 17 6.27 16.94 -9.97
C ALA A 17 6.13 16.53 -8.48
N ALA A 18 7.13 16.88 -7.68
CA ALA A 18 7.09 16.65 -6.23
C ALA A 18 5.81 17.24 -5.63
N ALA A 19 5.18 16.53 -4.69
CA ALA A 19 3.97 17.04 -4.06
C ALA A 19 4.23 18.36 -3.35
N THR A 20 3.22 19.24 -3.31
CA THR A 20 3.31 20.43 -2.46
C THR A 20 3.42 19.95 -1.02
N PRO A 21 4.44 20.42 -0.25
CA PRO A 21 4.63 20.03 1.14
C PRO A 21 3.37 20.29 1.98
N LEU A 22 3.24 19.56 3.08
CA LEU A 22 2.25 19.89 4.12
C LEU A 22 2.46 21.33 4.60
N SER A 23 1.39 22.11 4.78
CA SER A 23 1.45 23.50 5.24
C SER A 23 1.92 23.61 6.70
N ASP A 24 2.56 24.73 7.03
CA ASP A 24 3.07 25.04 8.38
C ASP A 24 1.98 25.15 9.46
N ASP A 25 0.70 25.21 9.07
CA ASP A 25 -0.47 25.23 9.98
C ASP A 25 -0.57 24.01 10.91
N LEU A 26 0.29 22.99 10.73
CA LEU A 26 0.38 21.81 11.59
C LEU A 26 1.17 22.05 12.88
N LEU A 27 1.95 23.13 12.99
CA LEU A 27 3.07 23.22 13.94
C LEU A 27 2.77 23.84 15.30
N THR A 28 1.72 24.65 15.47
CA THR A 28 1.67 25.55 16.63
C THR A 28 1.14 24.93 17.93
N GLU A 29 0.46 23.78 17.91
CA GLU A 29 -0.11 23.17 19.14
C GLU A 29 -0.08 21.64 19.21
N ASN A 30 0.47 20.95 18.22
CA ASN A 30 0.34 19.48 18.10
C ASN A 30 1.64 18.75 18.50
N GLY A 31 1.50 17.56 19.08
CA GLY A 31 2.64 16.70 19.39
C GLY A 31 3.18 15.97 18.15
N PRO A 32 4.39 15.37 18.21
CA PRO A 32 4.97 14.56 17.12
C PRO A 32 4.05 13.46 16.57
N ALA A 33 3.27 12.85 17.46
CA ALA A 33 2.32 11.80 17.11
C ALA A 33 1.17 12.33 16.24
N ASP A 34 0.59 13.47 16.61
CA ASP A 34 -0.52 14.10 15.88
C ASP A 34 -0.09 14.55 14.48
N VAL A 35 1.11 15.14 14.36
CA VAL A 35 1.69 15.54 13.06
C VAL A 35 1.85 14.31 12.17
N THR A 36 2.36 13.20 12.72
CA THR A 36 2.50 11.94 12.00
C THR A 36 1.13 11.38 11.60
N GLU A 37 0.15 11.36 12.50
CA GLU A 37 -1.19 10.84 12.22
C GLU A 37 -1.88 11.61 11.10
N ARG A 38 -1.82 12.95 11.14
CA ARG A 38 -2.39 13.80 10.09
C ARG A 38 -1.71 13.60 8.75
N ALA A 39 -0.38 13.48 8.73
CA ALA A 39 0.38 13.22 7.50
C ALA A 39 -0.04 11.91 6.84
N PHE A 40 -0.25 10.85 7.62
CA PHE A 40 -0.71 9.55 7.10
C PHE A 40 -2.24 9.44 6.95
N GLY A 41 -3.00 10.43 7.41
CA GLY A 41 -4.46 10.41 7.47
C GLY A 41 -5.16 10.53 6.11
N SER A 42 -6.45 10.15 6.08
CA SER A 42 -7.25 10.06 4.85
C SER A 42 -7.34 11.36 4.07
N ALA A 43 -7.45 12.51 4.75
CA ALA A 43 -7.49 13.83 4.11
C ALA A 43 -6.23 14.11 3.28
N ASN A 44 -5.04 13.85 3.86
CA ASN A 44 -3.78 14.06 3.13
C ASN A 44 -3.59 13.02 2.01
N ARG A 45 -3.96 11.75 2.23
CA ARG A 45 -3.91 10.73 1.18
C ARG A 45 -4.78 11.10 -0.02
N ASN A 46 -6.02 11.55 0.22
CA ASN A 46 -6.92 11.98 -0.84
C ASN A 46 -6.35 13.18 -1.62
N ARG A 47 -5.82 14.19 -0.92
CA ARG A 47 -5.12 15.32 -1.55
C ARG A 47 -3.97 14.87 -2.45
N LEU A 48 -3.13 13.94 -1.97
CA LEU A 48 -2.00 13.40 -2.73
C LEU A 48 -2.46 12.57 -3.92
N LEU A 49 -3.51 11.76 -3.78
CA LEU A 49 -4.11 11.03 -4.90
C LEU A 49 -4.67 11.98 -5.94
N ASP A 50 -5.35 13.05 -5.53
CA ASP A 50 -5.87 14.07 -6.44
C ASP A 50 -4.72 14.76 -7.20
N GLN A 51 -3.63 15.10 -6.50
CA GLN A 51 -2.43 15.65 -7.11
C GLN A 51 -1.79 14.67 -8.11
N TYR A 52 -1.64 13.41 -7.74
CA TYR A 52 -1.09 12.38 -8.62
C TYR A 52 -1.90 12.25 -9.91
N PHE A 53 -3.23 12.27 -9.83
CA PHE A 53 -4.08 12.11 -10.99
C PHE A 53 -4.39 13.40 -11.76
N ALA A 54 -4.13 14.58 -11.20
CA ALA A 54 -4.42 15.87 -11.84
C ALA A 54 -3.80 16.02 -13.24
N THR A 55 -2.63 15.41 -13.47
CA THR A 55 -1.91 15.49 -14.74
C THR A 55 -2.13 14.29 -15.66
N ARG A 56 -3.01 13.33 -15.31
CA ARG A 56 -3.07 12.00 -15.97
C ARG A 56 -4.30 11.77 -16.85
N GLY A 57 -5.17 12.76 -17.03
CA GLY A 57 -6.39 12.61 -17.83
C GLY A 57 -7.31 11.48 -17.32
N PRO A 58 -8.31 11.06 -18.10
CA PRO A 58 -9.14 9.91 -17.77
C PRO A 58 -8.33 8.61 -17.76
N ILE A 59 -8.53 7.77 -16.75
CA ILE A 59 -7.82 6.50 -16.62
C ILE A 59 -8.49 5.42 -17.48
N LYS A 60 -7.67 4.62 -18.18
CA LYS A 60 -8.15 3.44 -18.91
C LYS A 60 -8.07 2.18 -18.04
N PRO A 61 -8.96 1.19 -18.24
CA PRO A 61 -8.91 -0.07 -17.50
C PRO A 61 -7.53 -0.76 -17.50
N GLY A 62 -6.86 -0.80 -18.65
CA GLY A 62 -5.53 -1.44 -18.79
C GLY A 62 -4.39 -0.74 -18.05
N GLU A 63 -4.56 0.54 -17.68
CA GLU A 63 -3.55 1.34 -16.98
C GLU A 63 -3.75 1.29 -15.44
N ALA A 64 -4.89 0.78 -14.97
CA ALA A 64 -5.28 0.80 -13.56
C ALA A 64 -4.25 0.14 -12.63
N TRP A 65 -3.70 -1.00 -13.05
CA TRP A 65 -2.72 -1.75 -12.25
C TRP A 65 -1.38 -1.00 -12.13
N GLU A 66 -0.97 -0.28 -13.18
CA GLU A 66 0.25 0.52 -13.16
C GLU A 66 0.15 1.61 -12.11
N HIS A 67 -1.00 2.30 -12.04
CA HIS A 67 -1.21 3.32 -11.03
C HIS A 67 -1.18 2.76 -9.61
N ALA A 68 -1.79 1.59 -9.38
CA ALA A 68 -1.73 0.94 -8.07
C ALA A 68 -0.28 0.63 -7.65
N TYR A 69 0.54 0.09 -8.56
CA TYR A 69 1.96 -0.17 -8.27
C TYR A 69 2.78 1.11 -8.11
N ARG A 70 2.62 2.10 -9.00
CA ARG A 70 3.34 3.38 -8.89
C ARG A 70 3.05 4.11 -7.56
N LEU A 71 1.82 4.01 -7.07
CA LEU A 71 1.40 4.66 -5.83
C LEU A 71 1.85 3.90 -4.57
N LEU A 72 1.77 2.57 -4.55
CA LEU A 72 1.80 1.79 -3.30
C LEU A 72 2.87 0.71 -3.22
N LEU A 73 3.33 0.17 -4.35
CA LEU A 73 4.39 -0.83 -4.33
C LEU A 73 5.69 -0.16 -3.91
N TRP A 74 6.53 -0.85 -3.14
CA TRP A 74 7.79 -0.28 -2.65
C TRP A 74 8.97 -1.19 -2.93
N ILE A 75 10.16 -0.61 -2.82
CA ILE A 75 11.41 -1.37 -2.80
C ILE A 75 11.69 -1.79 -1.36
N ASP A 76 11.80 -3.09 -1.14
CA ASP A 76 12.26 -3.65 0.11
C ASP A 76 13.73 -3.29 0.30
N ARG A 77 14.01 -2.41 1.27
CA ARG A 77 15.35 -1.87 1.53
C ARG A 77 16.35 -2.93 2.00
N THR A 78 15.87 -4.05 2.53
CA THR A 78 16.76 -5.11 3.02
C THR A 78 17.39 -5.92 1.90
N ILE A 79 16.73 -5.98 0.74
CA ILE A 79 17.18 -6.75 -0.44
C ILE A 79 17.37 -5.91 -1.69
N GLY A 80 16.91 -4.65 -1.70
CA GLY A 80 17.00 -3.73 -2.83
C GLY A 80 16.05 -4.04 -3.99
N LEU A 81 15.02 -4.87 -3.78
CA LEU A 81 14.11 -5.35 -4.83
C LEU A 81 12.66 -4.93 -4.57
N ALA A 82 11.81 -5.04 -5.58
CA ALA A 82 10.39 -4.73 -5.45
C ALA A 82 9.75 -5.74 -4.49
N HIS A 83 9.01 -5.24 -3.50
CA HIS A 83 8.42 -6.10 -2.48
C HIS A 83 7.27 -6.92 -3.06
N CYS A 84 7.41 -8.24 -3.08
CA CYS A 84 6.36 -9.17 -3.50
C CYS A 84 5.97 -10.18 -2.42
N TYR A 85 6.81 -10.41 -1.40
CA TYR A 85 6.56 -11.39 -0.36
C TYR A 85 7.30 -11.02 0.94
N GLU A 86 7.11 -11.82 1.99
CA GLU A 86 7.73 -11.61 3.31
C GLU A 86 9.26 -11.41 3.20
N SER A 87 9.74 -10.26 3.68
CA SER A 87 11.12 -9.78 3.49
C SER A 87 12.19 -10.79 3.95
N ASP A 88 11.95 -11.52 5.04
CA ASP A 88 12.87 -12.54 5.56
C ASP A 88 12.99 -13.76 4.63
N LYS A 89 11.92 -14.05 3.87
CA LYS A 89 11.90 -15.13 2.88
C LYS A 89 12.55 -14.72 1.58
N CYS A 90 12.54 -13.44 1.24
CA CYS A 90 13.13 -12.90 0.03
C CYS A 90 14.64 -12.61 0.13
N GLN A 91 15.31 -12.87 1.27
CA GLN A 91 16.75 -12.62 1.42
C GLN A 91 17.60 -13.46 0.44
N PRO A 92 18.77 -12.96 -0.01
CA PRO A 92 19.72 -13.76 -0.80
C PRO A 92 19.99 -15.14 -0.19
N GLY A 93 20.03 -16.17 -1.04
CA GLY A 93 20.17 -17.57 -0.62
C GLY A 93 18.86 -18.26 -0.20
N ARG A 94 17.75 -17.53 -0.08
CA ARG A 94 16.41 -18.12 0.14
C ARG A 94 15.68 -18.38 -1.18
N HIS A 95 14.72 -19.30 -1.16
CA HIS A 95 13.97 -19.72 -2.35
C HIS A 95 13.14 -18.62 -3.02
N TRP A 96 12.79 -17.54 -2.31
CA TRP A 96 12.02 -16.43 -2.86
C TRP A 96 12.89 -15.32 -3.47
N TYR A 97 14.20 -15.31 -3.26
CA TYR A 97 15.07 -14.27 -3.82
C TYR A 97 15.10 -14.28 -5.36
N PRO A 98 15.28 -15.44 -6.05
CA PRO A 98 15.19 -15.49 -7.51
C PRO A 98 13.83 -15.02 -8.05
N ARG A 99 12.75 -15.31 -7.33
CA ARG A 99 11.39 -14.87 -7.68
C ARG A 99 11.23 -13.36 -7.57
N SER A 100 11.81 -12.77 -6.53
CA SER A 100 11.84 -11.33 -6.31
C SER A 100 12.62 -10.63 -7.41
N LEU A 101 13.74 -11.21 -7.85
CA LEU A 101 14.52 -10.73 -9.00
C LEU A 101 13.70 -10.77 -10.29
N ALA A 102 13.05 -11.91 -10.59
CA ALA A 102 12.22 -12.07 -11.78
C ALA A 102 11.08 -11.06 -11.82
N PHE A 103 10.34 -10.92 -10.71
CA PHE A 103 9.28 -9.92 -10.58
C PHE A 103 9.79 -8.50 -10.73
N HIS A 104 10.89 -8.14 -10.07
CA HIS A 104 11.47 -6.80 -10.13
C HIS A 104 11.91 -6.44 -11.56
N GLY A 105 12.57 -7.37 -12.26
CA GLY A 105 12.99 -7.18 -13.66
C GLY A 105 11.80 -6.97 -14.59
N TRP A 106 10.79 -7.85 -14.51
CA TRP A 106 9.55 -7.72 -15.30
C TRP A 106 8.83 -6.41 -15.01
N LEU A 107 8.73 -6.02 -13.74
CA LEU A 107 8.03 -4.80 -13.37
C LEU A 107 8.74 -3.55 -13.89
N ALA A 108 10.08 -3.51 -13.80
CA ALA A 108 10.86 -2.42 -14.36
C ALA A 108 10.61 -2.26 -15.86
N GLU A 109 10.65 -3.36 -16.62
CA GLU A 109 10.33 -3.35 -18.04
C GLU A 109 8.91 -2.81 -18.30
N ARG A 110 7.91 -3.32 -17.58
CA ARG A 110 6.50 -2.95 -17.81
C ARG A 110 6.19 -1.51 -17.45
N LEU A 111 6.87 -0.93 -16.46
CA LEU A 111 6.71 0.47 -16.10
C LEU A 111 7.61 1.41 -16.93
N GLY A 112 8.35 0.89 -17.91
CA GLY A 112 9.26 1.66 -18.75
C GLY A 112 10.49 2.18 -18.00
N SER A 113 10.90 1.50 -16.93
CA SER A 113 12.04 1.84 -16.09
C SER A 113 13.19 0.84 -16.29
N THR A 114 14.26 1.01 -15.53
CA THR A 114 15.33 0.02 -15.37
C THR A 114 15.26 -0.57 -13.96
N PRO A 115 15.79 -1.79 -13.72
CA PRO A 115 15.88 -2.34 -12.36
C PRO A 115 16.51 -1.36 -11.35
N ALA A 116 17.55 -0.64 -11.77
CA ALA A 116 18.23 0.33 -10.91
C ALA A 116 17.40 1.57 -10.56
N THR A 117 16.48 1.98 -11.44
CA THR A 117 15.68 3.21 -11.31
C THR A 117 14.23 2.95 -10.89
N LEU A 118 13.79 1.69 -10.81
CA LEU A 118 12.41 1.34 -10.47
C LEU A 118 11.94 1.97 -9.16
N LYS A 119 12.84 2.14 -8.19
CA LYS A 119 12.57 2.82 -6.91
C LYS A 119 11.99 4.23 -7.05
N ASP A 120 12.32 4.91 -8.14
CA ASP A 120 11.91 6.28 -8.41
C ASP A 120 10.49 6.34 -9.04
N ASP A 121 10.04 5.21 -9.61
CA ASP A 121 8.76 5.06 -10.30
C ASP A 121 7.63 4.51 -9.42
N VAL A 122 7.99 3.89 -8.29
CA VAL A 122 7.04 3.28 -7.34
C VAL A 122 7.01 4.04 -6.03
N ASP A 123 6.18 3.59 -5.09
CA ASP A 123 6.10 4.12 -3.74
C ASP A 123 5.75 5.62 -3.65
N TRP A 124 5.09 6.14 -4.68
CA TRP A 124 4.87 7.58 -4.79
C TRP A 124 4.07 8.12 -3.61
N LEU A 125 3.03 7.41 -3.15
CA LEU A 125 2.18 7.91 -2.06
C LEU A 125 2.98 8.02 -0.77
N PHE A 126 3.76 7.00 -0.40
CA PHE A 126 4.56 7.04 0.82
C PHE A 126 5.62 8.12 0.76
N ARG A 127 6.39 8.21 -0.34
CA ARG A 127 7.44 9.21 -0.52
C ARG A 127 6.91 10.63 -0.36
N ASN A 128 5.70 10.91 -0.86
CA ASN A 128 5.09 12.23 -0.76
C ASN A 128 4.38 12.47 0.58
N VAL A 129 3.93 11.43 1.29
CA VAL A 129 3.47 11.55 2.68
C VAL A 129 4.62 11.89 3.62
N THR A 130 5.80 11.30 3.42
CA THR A 130 6.97 11.51 4.29
C THR A 130 7.85 12.67 3.87
N ALA A 131 7.60 13.30 2.72
CA ALA A 131 8.40 14.43 2.24
C ALA A 131 8.34 15.61 3.24
N GLY A 132 9.49 15.90 3.87
CA GLY A 132 9.62 16.96 4.88
C GLY A 132 8.98 16.64 6.24
N LEU A 133 8.42 15.44 6.42
CA LEU A 133 7.78 15.04 7.67
C LEU A 133 8.79 14.90 8.81
N ASP A 134 10.03 14.52 8.51
CA ASP A 134 11.11 14.46 9.49
C ASP A 134 11.37 15.82 10.15
N ALA A 135 11.51 16.89 9.35
CA ALA A 135 11.71 18.23 9.86
C ALA A 135 10.52 18.70 10.72
N LEU A 136 9.28 18.43 10.28
CA LEU A 136 8.07 18.79 11.02
C LEU A 136 7.95 18.03 12.35
N VAL A 137 8.25 16.73 12.36
CA VAL A 137 8.24 15.89 13.57
C VAL A 137 9.30 16.35 14.57
N LEU A 138 10.49 16.73 14.10
CA LEU A 138 11.56 17.28 14.93
C LEU A 138 11.24 18.67 15.46
N ALA A 139 10.51 19.49 14.71
CA ALA A 139 10.02 20.77 15.21
C ALA A 139 8.94 20.55 16.30
N ALA A 140 8.00 19.63 16.07
CA ALA A 140 6.94 19.29 17.02
C ALA A 140 7.47 18.66 18.31
N SER A 141 8.59 17.91 18.26
CA SER A 141 9.22 17.33 19.45
C SER A 141 9.83 18.39 20.36
N LYS A 142 10.05 19.61 19.84
CA LYS A 142 10.54 20.77 20.58
C LYS A 142 9.43 21.75 20.95
N SER A 143 8.17 21.39 20.70
CA SER A 143 7.01 22.23 20.98
C SER A 143 6.91 22.62 22.45
N THR A 144 6.25 23.76 22.71
CA THR A 144 5.96 24.27 24.06
C THR A 144 5.25 23.24 24.93
N MET A 145 4.42 22.37 24.33
CA MET A 145 3.76 21.27 25.04
C MET A 145 4.78 20.27 25.62
N VAL A 146 5.73 19.79 24.81
CA VAL A 146 6.76 18.85 25.26
C VAL A 146 7.64 19.49 26.33
N GLN A 147 8.01 20.76 26.14
CA GLN A 147 8.78 21.51 27.14
C GLN A 147 8.03 21.62 28.48
N LYS A 148 6.73 21.95 28.45
CA LYS A 148 5.87 21.98 29.64
C LYS A 148 5.79 20.62 30.33
N GLN A 149 5.75 19.52 29.58
CA GLN A 149 5.73 18.17 30.13
C GLN A 149 7.07 17.77 30.78
N ARG A 150 8.20 18.24 30.24
CA ARG A 150 9.55 17.99 30.80
C ARG A 150 9.90 18.91 31.97
N ALA A 151 9.34 20.12 32.03
CA ALA A 151 9.68 21.13 33.03
C ALA A 151 9.68 20.65 34.49
N PRO A 152 8.72 19.81 34.95
CA PRO A 152 8.73 19.29 36.32
C PRO A 152 9.94 18.41 36.67
N TYR A 153 10.66 17.89 35.67
CA TYR A 153 11.78 16.95 35.83
C TYR A 153 13.13 17.59 35.52
N ALA A 154 13.18 18.91 35.33
CA ALA A 154 14.41 19.63 35.03
C ALA A 154 15.49 19.39 36.10
N GLY A 155 16.73 19.12 35.68
CA GLY A 155 17.86 18.87 36.57
C GLY A 155 17.93 17.47 37.18
N GLN A 156 16.97 16.59 36.91
CA GLN A 156 16.94 15.23 37.48
C GLN A 156 17.69 14.19 36.64
N GLY A 157 18.43 14.61 35.59
CA GLY A 157 19.20 13.71 34.74
C GLY A 157 18.36 12.76 33.88
N PHE A 158 17.12 13.15 33.54
CA PHE A 158 16.31 12.40 32.59
C PHE A 158 16.97 12.40 31.21
N PRO A 159 16.92 11.28 30.48
CA PRO A 159 17.50 11.21 29.16
C PRO A 159 16.85 12.23 28.23
N GLU A 160 17.67 12.83 27.37
CA GLU A 160 17.21 13.71 26.30
C GLU A 160 16.76 12.89 25.08
N PRO A 161 15.78 13.37 24.31
CA PRO A 161 15.49 12.80 23.00
C PRO A 161 16.76 12.70 22.14
N GLY A 162 16.92 11.58 21.43
CA GLY A 162 18.12 11.31 20.64
C GLY A 162 19.30 10.71 21.40
N GLU A 163 19.19 10.47 22.71
CA GLU A 163 20.23 9.73 23.45
C GLU A 163 20.11 8.22 23.19
N ASP A 164 20.90 7.72 22.24
CA ASP A 164 21.07 6.29 21.95
C ASP A 164 22.56 5.95 21.76
N PRO A 165 23.27 5.60 22.85
CA PRO A 165 24.69 5.31 22.79
C PRO A 165 25.05 4.15 21.86
N LYS A 166 24.14 3.18 21.67
CA LYS A 166 24.39 2.02 20.80
C LYS A 166 24.31 2.41 19.34
N LEU A 167 23.31 3.20 18.95
CA LEU A 167 23.21 3.68 17.58
C LEU A 167 24.37 4.63 17.24
N LEU A 168 24.77 5.49 18.19
CA LEU A 168 25.94 6.35 18.00
C LEU A 168 27.23 5.55 17.83
N ALA A 169 27.44 4.50 18.64
CA ALA A 169 28.59 3.63 18.47
C ALA A 169 28.64 3.02 17.06
N ILE A 170 27.52 2.52 16.53
CA ILE A 170 27.45 1.98 15.17
C ILE A 170 27.82 3.04 14.12
N VAL A 171 27.30 4.26 14.26
CA VAL A 171 27.59 5.37 13.33
C VAL A 171 29.06 5.76 13.39
N HIS A 172 29.63 5.89 14.59
CA HIS A 172 31.03 6.22 14.81
C HIS A 172 31.96 5.14 14.27
N ASP A 173 31.70 3.88 14.59
CA ASP A 173 32.50 2.74 14.10
C ASP A 173 32.57 2.74 12.56
N ALA A 174 31.49 3.12 11.88
CA ALA A 174 31.41 3.18 10.42
C ALA A 174 32.07 4.43 9.81
N LEU A 175 32.14 5.56 10.53
CA LEU A 175 32.53 6.86 9.97
C LEU A 175 33.83 7.44 10.54
N GLN A 176 34.37 6.91 11.63
CA GLN A 176 35.50 7.48 12.37
C GLN A 176 36.74 7.75 11.51
N GLU A 177 37.06 6.87 10.54
CA GLU A 177 38.21 7.04 9.64
C GLU A 177 38.06 8.22 8.67
N TRP A 178 36.82 8.65 8.45
CA TRP A 178 36.45 9.72 7.52
C TRP A 178 36.11 11.03 8.23
N LEU A 179 36.01 11.00 9.57
CA LEU A 179 35.70 12.17 10.38
C LEU A 179 37.00 12.81 10.88
N PRO A 180 37.26 14.09 10.57
CA PRO A 180 38.50 14.76 10.99
C PRO A 180 38.56 15.03 12.50
N ALA A 181 37.42 14.98 13.19
CA ALA A 181 37.30 15.16 14.63
C ALA A 181 35.97 14.56 15.14
N LYS A 182 35.85 14.41 16.46
CA LYS A 182 34.58 14.03 17.10
C LYS A 182 33.48 15.05 16.76
N LEU A 183 32.30 14.55 16.42
CA LEU A 183 31.12 15.38 16.21
C LEU A 183 30.69 16.05 17.54
N PRO A 184 30.21 17.31 17.52
CA PRO A 184 29.60 17.91 18.70
C PRO A 184 28.38 17.10 19.17
N ASP A 185 28.18 16.98 20.49
CA ASP A 185 27.09 16.16 21.07
C ASP A 185 25.68 16.60 20.60
N SER A 186 25.50 17.88 20.24
CA SER A 186 24.24 18.37 19.65
C SER A 186 23.99 17.85 18.23
N VAL A 187 25.06 17.65 17.44
CA VAL A 187 24.99 17.08 16.09
C VAL A 187 24.75 15.58 16.17
N GLU A 188 25.41 14.89 17.10
CA GLU A 188 25.18 13.46 17.36
C GLU A 188 23.72 13.17 17.73
N ARG A 189 23.16 13.91 18.68
CA ARG A 189 21.74 13.79 19.05
C ARG A 189 20.82 14.06 17.88
N SER A 190 21.05 15.14 17.13
CA SER A 190 20.25 15.48 15.94
C SER A 190 20.28 14.36 14.89
N LEU A 191 21.45 13.74 14.68
CA LEU A 191 21.59 12.61 13.77
C LEU A 191 20.77 11.40 14.24
N VAL A 192 20.87 11.03 15.52
CA VAL A 192 20.08 9.93 16.11
C VAL A 192 18.59 10.20 15.99
N GLU A 193 18.13 11.40 16.36
CA GLU A 193 16.72 11.77 16.25
C GLU A 193 16.20 11.64 14.82
N ARG A 194 16.99 12.05 13.82
CA ARG A 194 16.65 11.92 12.39
C ARG A 194 16.59 10.46 11.95
N ILE A 195 17.54 9.63 12.34
CA ILE A 195 17.55 8.19 12.01
C ILE A 195 16.32 7.50 12.63
N GLN A 196 16.08 7.73 13.92
CA GLN A 196 14.94 7.15 14.62
C GLN A 196 13.61 7.62 14.02
N THR A 197 13.49 8.91 13.71
CA THR A 197 12.30 9.48 13.05
C THR A 197 12.06 8.81 11.69
N HIS A 198 13.11 8.67 10.88
CA HIS A 198 13.03 7.99 9.58
C HIS A 198 12.60 6.52 9.71
N ILE A 199 13.17 5.76 10.65
CA ILE A 199 12.78 4.37 10.91
C ILE A 199 11.32 4.29 11.38
N ASN A 200 10.90 5.19 12.26
CA ASN A 200 9.52 5.24 12.75
C ASN A 200 8.53 5.53 11.62
N GLN A 201 8.87 6.43 10.69
CA GLN A 201 8.08 6.69 9.50
C GLN A 201 8.00 5.46 8.58
N GLU A 202 9.12 4.74 8.35
CA GLU A 202 9.11 3.49 7.60
C GLU A 202 8.17 2.44 8.22
N ASN A 203 8.12 2.35 9.55
CA ASN A 203 7.20 1.44 10.23
C ASN A 203 5.71 1.78 9.96
N LYS A 204 5.39 3.05 9.68
CA LYS A 204 4.03 3.51 9.31
C LYS A 204 3.63 3.15 7.87
N ARG A 205 4.56 2.69 7.03
CA ARG A 205 4.27 2.22 5.66
C ARG A 205 3.16 1.17 5.63
N LYS A 206 3.16 0.24 6.59
CA LYS A 206 2.13 -0.82 6.70
C LYS A 206 0.72 -0.24 6.86
N ASN A 207 0.60 0.85 7.62
CA ASN A 207 -0.67 1.54 7.83
C ASN A 207 -1.11 2.24 6.54
N LEU A 208 -0.16 2.89 5.85
CA LEU A 208 -0.42 3.50 4.55
C LEU A 208 -0.85 2.47 3.51
N ILE A 209 -0.23 1.29 3.46
CA ILE A 209 -0.59 0.25 2.50
C ILE A 209 -2.01 -0.27 2.76
N GLY A 210 -2.42 -0.43 4.01
CA GLY A 210 -3.78 -0.86 4.35
C GLY A 210 -4.83 0.09 3.80
N GLU A 211 -4.94 1.27 4.41
CA GLU A 211 -5.96 2.24 4.04
C GLU A 211 -5.68 2.89 2.66
N GLY A 212 -4.42 3.19 2.36
CA GLY A 212 -4.04 3.78 1.08
C GLY A 212 -4.32 2.88 -0.12
N PHE A 213 -4.39 1.55 0.05
CA PHE A 213 -4.85 0.67 -1.03
C PHE A 213 -6.33 0.85 -1.36
N GLU A 214 -7.17 0.95 -0.33
CA GLU A 214 -8.61 1.22 -0.48
C GLU A 214 -8.85 2.58 -1.16
N ASP A 215 -8.15 3.62 -0.70
CA ASP A 215 -8.26 4.98 -1.24
C ASP A 215 -7.74 5.04 -2.70
N THR A 216 -6.65 4.33 -2.99
CA THR A 216 -6.09 4.23 -4.35
C THR A 216 -7.05 3.54 -5.31
N LEU A 217 -7.65 2.41 -4.91
CA LEU A 217 -8.64 1.72 -5.74
C LEU A 217 -9.84 2.64 -6.02
N ALA A 218 -10.38 3.30 -5.00
CA ALA A 218 -11.48 4.23 -5.18
C ALA A 218 -11.11 5.39 -6.11
N ALA A 219 -9.91 5.97 -5.94
CA ALA A 219 -9.41 7.06 -6.76
C ALA A 219 -9.23 6.67 -8.23
N ILE A 220 -8.76 5.44 -8.50
CA ILE A 220 -8.66 4.87 -9.85
C ILE A 220 -10.06 4.68 -10.43
N LEU A 221 -10.95 3.94 -9.76
CA LEU A 221 -12.26 3.57 -10.30
C LEU A 221 -13.14 4.81 -10.57
N ARG A 222 -13.11 5.82 -9.70
CA ARG A 222 -13.85 7.09 -9.89
C ARG A 222 -13.34 7.91 -11.09
N ARG A 223 -12.13 7.64 -11.59
CA ARG A 223 -11.53 8.34 -12.73
C ARG A 223 -11.68 7.59 -14.05
N ILE A 224 -12.31 6.42 -14.03
CA ILE A 224 -12.68 5.67 -15.23
C ILE A 224 -14.08 6.12 -15.63
N PRO A 225 -14.27 6.84 -16.77
CA PRO A 225 -15.53 7.49 -17.09
C PRO A 225 -16.74 6.54 -17.14
N GLY A 226 -16.54 5.31 -17.64
CA GLY A 226 -17.59 4.28 -17.69
C GLY A 226 -18.09 3.89 -16.29
N LEU A 227 -17.18 3.78 -15.31
CA LEU A 227 -17.53 3.43 -13.94
C LEU A 227 -18.12 4.61 -13.16
N ALA A 228 -17.50 5.79 -13.27
CA ALA A 228 -17.98 6.99 -12.57
C ALA A 228 -19.43 7.35 -12.94
N LYS A 229 -19.83 7.08 -14.19
CA LYS A 229 -21.21 7.24 -14.65
C LYS A 229 -22.14 6.17 -14.07
N ARG A 230 -21.72 4.90 -14.03
CA ARG A 230 -22.57 3.75 -13.69
C ARG A 230 -22.65 3.44 -12.18
N TYR A 231 -21.64 3.80 -11.39
CA TYR A 231 -21.54 3.43 -9.99
C TYR A 231 -21.36 4.64 -9.09
N ASP A 232 -21.96 4.58 -7.91
CA ASP A 232 -21.51 5.34 -6.75
C ASP A 232 -20.46 4.52 -6.00
N ILE A 233 -19.27 5.09 -5.81
CA ILE A 233 -18.08 4.40 -5.32
C ILE A 233 -17.69 5.04 -3.99
N ARG A 234 -17.70 4.26 -2.91
CA ARG A 234 -17.49 4.77 -1.54
C ARG A 234 -16.48 3.92 -0.78
N THR A 235 -15.59 4.55 -0.03
CA THR A 235 -14.61 3.86 0.82
C THR A 235 -15.08 3.80 2.27
N ARG A 236 -14.74 2.70 2.96
CA ARG A 236 -14.93 2.50 4.41
C ARG A 236 -16.35 2.82 4.90
N GLN A 237 -17.36 2.51 4.10
CA GLN A 237 -18.75 2.76 4.47
C GLN A 237 -19.16 1.84 5.61
N VAL A 238 -19.88 2.40 6.57
CA VAL A 238 -20.51 1.59 7.61
C VAL A 238 -21.58 0.72 6.96
N LEU A 239 -21.60 -0.57 7.28
CA LEU A 239 -22.45 -1.56 6.61
C LEU A 239 -23.92 -1.15 6.57
N HIS A 240 -24.47 -0.61 7.67
CA HIS A 240 -25.88 -0.21 7.74
C HIS A 240 -26.19 1.10 7.01
N GLU A 241 -25.18 1.87 6.61
CA GLU A 241 -25.35 3.05 5.74
C GLU A 241 -25.39 2.66 4.26
N ILE A 242 -25.07 1.40 3.93
CA ILE A 242 -25.16 0.87 2.58
C ILE A 242 -26.63 0.51 2.30
N PRO A 243 -27.22 1.00 1.19
CA PRO A 243 -28.58 0.65 0.83
C PRO A 243 -28.79 -0.87 0.76
N GLY A 244 -29.85 -1.35 1.42
CA GLY A 244 -30.20 -2.77 1.46
C GLY A 244 -29.69 -3.54 2.67
N PHE A 245 -28.99 -2.89 3.60
CA PHE A 245 -28.53 -3.49 4.85
C PHE A 245 -29.29 -2.93 6.07
N ASN A 246 -29.54 -3.80 7.04
CA ASN A 246 -30.21 -3.48 8.29
C ASN A 246 -29.28 -2.73 9.26
N PRO A 247 -29.85 -1.88 10.14
CA PRO A 247 -29.13 -1.33 11.28
C PRO A 247 -28.48 -2.42 12.14
N VAL A 248 -27.30 -2.12 12.67
CA VAL A 248 -26.59 -2.99 13.59
C VAL A 248 -27.38 -3.07 14.90
N ARG A 249 -27.53 -4.28 15.47
CA ARG A 249 -28.23 -4.45 16.76
C ARG A 249 -27.45 -3.72 17.86
N LYS A 250 -28.17 -3.16 18.84
CA LYS A 250 -27.56 -2.47 19.99
C LYS A 250 -26.48 -3.34 20.65
N GLY A 251 -25.27 -2.80 20.80
CA GLY A 251 -24.12 -3.48 21.43
C GLY A 251 -23.24 -4.31 20.48
N GLN A 252 -23.59 -4.44 19.20
CA GLN A 252 -22.68 -5.05 18.21
C GLN A 252 -21.67 -4.03 17.68
N LYS A 253 -20.46 -4.52 17.37
CA LYS A 253 -19.39 -3.71 16.80
C LYS A 253 -19.78 -3.26 15.39
N GLU A 254 -19.55 -1.99 15.10
CA GLU A 254 -19.72 -1.43 13.76
C GLU A 254 -18.81 -2.14 12.75
N ARG A 255 -19.39 -2.55 11.62
CA ARG A 255 -18.66 -3.13 10.49
C ARG A 255 -18.56 -2.11 9.37
N LYS A 256 -17.36 -1.98 8.81
CA LYS A 256 -17.08 -1.15 7.65
C LYS A 256 -16.67 -2.03 6.50
N VAL A 257 -17.15 -1.70 5.31
CA VAL A 257 -16.74 -2.33 4.06
C VAL A 257 -15.64 -1.46 3.44
N ASP A 258 -14.49 -2.04 3.14
CA ASP A 258 -13.31 -1.31 2.63
C ASP A 258 -13.66 -0.44 1.41
N LEU A 259 -14.38 -1.01 0.45
CA LEU A 259 -14.88 -0.31 -0.74
C LEU A 259 -16.25 -0.88 -1.16
N VAL A 260 -17.16 0.02 -1.56
CA VAL A 260 -18.51 -0.32 -2.01
C VAL A 260 -18.75 0.31 -3.36
N LEU A 261 -19.23 -0.48 -4.32
CA LEU A 261 -19.76 0.00 -5.59
C LEU A 261 -21.27 -0.23 -5.59
N ILE A 262 -22.04 0.84 -5.76
CA ILE A 262 -23.50 0.80 -5.87
C ILE A 262 -23.87 1.16 -7.31
N ARG A 263 -24.42 0.21 -8.05
CA ARG A 263 -24.85 0.43 -9.43
C ARG A 263 -26.05 1.38 -9.45
N LYS A 264 -25.91 2.54 -10.10
CA LYS A 264 -26.94 3.60 -10.06
C LYS A 264 -28.30 3.18 -10.65
N PRO A 265 -28.37 2.42 -11.76
CA PRO A 265 -29.65 2.00 -12.34
C PRO A 265 -30.56 1.18 -11.43
N ASP A 266 -30.01 0.27 -10.62
CA ASP A 266 -30.80 -0.72 -9.88
C ASP A 266 -30.38 -0.90 -8.42
N GLY A 267 -29.38 -0.16 -7.96
CA GLY A 267 -28.88 -0.23 -6.60
C GLY A 267 -28.12 -1.51 -6.28
N ARG A 268 -27.76 -2.37 -7.24
CA ARG A 268 -26.99 -3.60 -6.96
C ARG A 268 -25.65 -3.24 -6.32
N ARG A 269 -25.30 -3.97 -5.26
CA ARG A 269 -24.11 -3.71 -4.42
C ARG A 269 -23.02 -4.70 -4.75
N THR A 270 -21.81 -4.18 -4.91
CA THR A 270 -20.57 -4.96 -4.88
C THR A 270 -19.77 -4.50 -3.67
N LEU A 271 -19.63 -5.40 -2.70
CA LEU A 271 -18.81 -5.21 -1.51
C LEU A 271 -17.39 -5.71 -1.80
N VAL A 272 -16.41 -4.86 -1.60
CA VAL A 272 -15.01 -5.16 -1.89
C VAL A 272 -14.22 -5.16 -0.59
N THR A 273 -13.55 -6.28 -0.30
CA THR A 273 -12.46 -6.35 0.68
C THR A 273 -11.14 -6.14 -0.07
N ALA A 274 -10.38 -5.12 0.32
CA ALA A 274 -9.14 -4.75 -0.34
C ALA A 274 -7.97 -5.00 0.61
N LYS A 275 -7.13 -5.98 0.27
CA LYS A 275 -5.98 -6.35 1.09
C LYS A 275 -4.76 -6.44 0.21
N TRP A 276 -3.75 -5.61 0.44
CA TRP A 276 -2.53 -5.64 -0.38
C TRP A 276 -1.86 -7.02 -0.37
N SER A 277 -1.83 -7.65 0.80
CA SER A 277 -1.42 -9.04 0.99
C SER A 277 -2.41 -9.78 1.89
N VAL A 278 -2.51 -11.09 1.69
CA VAL A 278 -3.37 -12.00 2.43
C VAL A 278 -2.51 -12.79 3.41
N ARG A 279 -3.01 -13.00 4.63
CA ARG A 279 -2.40 -13.87 5.64
C ARG A 279 -3.50 -14.72 6.25
N ALA A 280 -3.15 -15.81 6.93
CA ALA A 280 -4.12 -16.76 7.46
C ALA A 280 -5.17 -16.09 8.38
N ASP A 281 -4.74 -15.21 9.27
CA ASP A 281 -5.60 -14.40 10.16
C ASP A 281 -6.59 -13.51 9.37
N ARG A 282 -6.13 -12.96 8.24
CA ARG A 282 -6.97 -12.14 7.34
C ARG A 282 -7.98 -12.99 6.56
N GLU A 283 -7.64 -14.24 6.23
CA GLU A 283 -8.55 -15.15 5.53
C GLU A 283 -9.76 -15.51 6.40
N GLU A 284 -9.54 -15.79 7.70
CA GLU A 284 -10.62 -16.05 8.66
C GLU A 284 -11.57 -14.85 8.81
N GLN A 285 -10.99 -13.63 8.78
CA GLN A 285 -11.78 -12.41 8.82
C GLN A 285 -12.76 -12.31 7.64
N PHE A 286 -12.39 -12.77 6.44
CA PHE A 286 -13.28 -12.69 5.27
C PHE A 286 -14.57 -13.48 5.46
N THR A 287 -14.49 -14.66 6.08
CA THR A 287 -15.67 -15.49 6.38
C THR A 287 -16.53 -14.87 7.47
N ALA A 288 -15.92 -14.30 8.50
CA ALA A 288 -16.66 -13.57 9.54
C ALA A 288 -17.39 -12.36 8.96
N ASP A 289 -16.71 -11.55 8.16
CA ASP A 289 -17.27 -10.37 7.51
C ASP A 289 -18.39 -10.75 6.53
N PHE A 290 -18.21 -11.79 5.70
CA PHE A 290 -19.26 -12.28 4.81
C PHE A 290 -20.53 -12.69 5.56
N ARG A 291 -20.39 -13.46 6.66
CA ARG A 291 -21.53 -13.85 7.49
C ARG A 291 -22.22 -12.66 8.13
N ASP A 292 -21.46 -11.64 8.54
CA ASP A 292 -22.02 -10.39 9.06
C ASP A 292 -22.81 -9.65 7.97
N TYR A 293 -22.28 -9.59 6.74
CA TYR A 293 -22.94 -8.97 5.60
C TYR A 293 -24.23 -9.71 5.21
N SER A 294 -24.17 -11.03 5.05
CA SER A 294 -25.35 -11.85 4.72
C SER A 294 -26.45 -11.77 5.76
N ARG A 295 -26.11 -11.67 7.06
CA ARG A 295 -27.11 -11.50 8.13
C ARG A 295 -27.72 -10.09 8.17
N ALA A 296 -26.96 -9.08 7.75
CA ALA A 296 -27.42 -7.70 7.71
C ALA A 296 -28.22 -7.40 6.44
N GLU A 297 -28.05 -8.17 5.36
CA GLU A 297 -28.83 -8.03 4.12
C GLU A 297 -30.34 -8.13 4.43
N ASN A 298 -31.12 -7.16 3.95
CA ASN A 298 -32.54 -7.00 4.29
C ASN A 298 -33.49 -7.18 3.11
N ARG A 299 -32.99 -7.19 1.88
CA ARG A 299 -33.84 -7.15 0.69
C ARG A 299 -34.06 -8.53 0.07
N SER A 300 -33.45 -9.57 0.64
CA SER A 300 -33.33 -10.87 -0.02
C SER A 300 -32.71 -10.73 -1.42
N GLU A 301 -31.80 -9.76 -1.57
CA GLU A 301 -31.10 -9.47 -2.81
C GLU A 301 -29.64 -9.90 -2.69
N ASP A 302 -29.16 -10.59 -3.71
CA ASP A 302 -27.75 -10.95 -3.80
C ASP A 302 -26.87 -9.69 -3.90
N PHE A 303 -25.72 -9.75 -3.24
CA PHE A 303 -24.62 -8.80 -3.42
C PHE A 303 -23.37 -9.55 -3.88
N ASP A 304 -22.53 -8.86 -4.65
CA ASP A 304 -21.25 -9.42 -5.05
C ASP A 304 -20.22 -9.16 -3.93
N TYR A 305 -19.48 -10.18 -3.51
CA TYR A 305 -18.39 -10.03 -2.53
C TYR A 305 -17.04 -10.33 -3.18
N ILE A 306 -16.16 -9.34 -3.26
CA ILE A 306 -14.94 -9.40 -4.07
C ILE A 306 -13.72 -9.14 -3.20
N LEU A 307 -12.66 -9.93 -3.41
CA LEU A 307 -11.33 -9.64 -2.88
C LEU A 307 -10.48 -8.97 -3.95
N VAL A 308 -9.91 -7.79 -3.65
CA VAL A 308 -8.86 -7.17 -4.46
C VAL A 308 -7.54 -7.26 -3.71
N THR A 309 -6.50 -7.83 -4.33
CA THR A 309 -5.22 -8.13 -3.66
C THR A 309 -3.99 -8.02 -4.56
N ASN A 310 -2.81 -7.86 -3.96
CA ASN A 310 -1.49 -8.01 -4.60
C ASN A 310 -0.71 -9.17 -3.96
N GLU A 311 -1.40 -10.29 -3.69
CA GLU A 311 -0.80 -11.45 -3.00
C GLU A 311 -0.02 -12.31 -3.98
N PHE A 312 1.19 -12.73 -3.61
CA PHE A 312 2.06 -13.55 -4.45
C PHE A 312 2.08 -15.02 -4.05
N ASP A 313 1.72 -15.39 -2.82
CA ASP A 313 1.66 -16.78 -2.38
C ASP A 313 0.51 -17.54 -3.07
N PRO A 314 0.81 -18.54 -3.91
CA PRO A 314 -0.20 -19.27 -4.66
C PRO A 314 -1.15 -20.07 -3.78
N ALA A 315 -0.72 -20.52 -2.60
CA ALA A 315 -1.59 -21.23 -1.68
C ALA A 315 -2.64 -20.28 -1.09
N ARG A 316 -2.24 -19.05 -0.75
CA ARG A 316 -3.15 -17.99 -0.25
C ARG A 316 -4.15 -17.58 -1.34
N LEU A 317 -3.67 -17.34 -2.56
CA LEU A 317 -4.54 -17.03 -3.71
C LEU A 317 -5.51 -18.17 -4.03
N LYS A 318 -5.03 -19.42 -4.04
CA LYS A 318 -5.87 -20.61 -4.26
C LYS A 318 -6.96 -20.70 -3.21
N ARG A 319 -6.64 -20.55 -1.92
CA ARG A 319 -7.64 -20.58 -0.84
C ARG A 319 -8.68 -19.48 -1.00
N ALA A 320 -8.28 -18.25 -1.33
CA ALA A 320 -9.23 -17.18 -1.63
C ALA A 320 -10.13 -17.49 -2.84
N CYS A 321 -9.61 -18.18 -3.86
CA CYS A 321 -10.41 -18.58 -5.01
C CYS A 321 -11.42 -19.69 -4.68
N GLU A 322 -11.12 -20.56 -3.71
CA GLU A 322 -11.85 -21.80 -3.45
C GLU A 322 -12.67 -21.81 -2.14
N VAL A 323 -12.53 -20.77 -1.31
CA VAL A 323 -13.28 -20.65 -0.05
C VAL A 323 -14.79 -20.64 -0.30
N ARG A 324 -15.50 -21.45 0.48
CA ARG A 324 -16.94 -21.72 0.34
C ARG A 324 -17.69 -21.44 1.64
N VAL A 325 -18.92 -20.96 1.50
CA VAL A 325 -19.92 -20.86 2.56
C VAL A 325 -21.21 -21.49 2.02
N GLU A 326 -21.82 -22.40 2.78
CA GLU A 326 -23.09 -23.06 2.40
C GLU A 326 -23.07 -23.68 0.99
N ASN A 327 -21.98 -24.36 0.63
CA ASN A 327 -21.75 -24.98 -0.68
C ASN A 327 -21.64 -24.05 -1.90
N ALA A 328 -21.64 -22.73 -1.71
CA ALA A 328 -21.34 -21.73 -2.74
C ALA A 328 -19.96 -21.11 -2.51
N LEU A 329 -19.36 -20.55 -3.56
CA LEU A 329 -18.14 -19.75 -3.41
C LEU A 329 -18.48 -18.47 -2.63
N MET A 330 -17.70 -18.18 -1.60
CA MET A 330 -17.93 -17.00 -0.75
C MET A 330 -17.62 -15.69 -1.49
N LEU A 331 -16.52 -15.67 -2.23
CA LEU A 331 -16.12 -14.52 -3.03
C LEU A 331 -16.64 -14.70 -4.46
N THR A 332 -17.46 -13.77 -4.95
CA THR A 332 -17.94 -13.78 -6.33
C THR A 332 -16.77 -13.70 -7.32
N SER A 333 -15.73 -12.91 -7.00
CA SER A 333 -14.50 -12.82 -7.79
C SER A 333 -13.29 -12.59 -6.89
N VAL A 334 -12.13 -13.07 -7.31
CA VAL A 334 -10.83 -12.66 -6.75
C VAL A 334 -10.12 -11.86 -7.83
N VAL A 335 -9.71 -10.64 -7.49
CA VAL A 335 -9.06 -9.69 -8.38
C VAL A 335 -7.63 -9.50 -7.90
N HIS A 336 -6.65 -9.89 -8.72
CA HIS A 336 -5.27 -9.55 -8.47
C HIS A 336 -4.93 -8.22 -9.17
N VAL A 337 -4.14 -7.35 -8.54
CA VAL A 337 -3.72 -6.07 -9.15
C VAL A 337 -3.15 -6.31 -10.55
N GLN A 338 -2.17 -7.21 -10.69
CA GLN A 338 -1.70 -7.72 -11.99
C GLN A 338 -1.25 -9.19 -11.89
N PRO A 339 -2.07 -10.18 -12.31
CA PRO A 339 -1.76 -11.61 -12.19
C PRO A 339 -0.46 -12.04 -12.87
N GLN A 340 0.02 -11.28 -13.85
CA GLN A 340 1.30 -11.55 -14.51
C GLN A 340 2.50 -11.46 -13.53
N GLY A 341 2.39 -10.66 -12.45
CA GLY A 341 3.43 -10.56 -11.43
C GLY A 341 3.72 -11.90 -10.75
N PRO A 342 2.72 -12.55 -10.11
CA PRO A 342 2.86 -13.90 -9.59
C PRO A 342 3.29 -14.93 -10.64
N LEU A 343 2.80 -14.84 -11.89
CA LEU A 343 3.20 -15.77 -12.94
C LEU A 343 4.70 -15.71 -13.26
N VAL A 344 5.26 -14.50 -13.35
CA VAL A 344 6.71 -14.32 -13.55
C VAL A 344 7.49 -14.79 -12.33
N ALA A 345 7.03 -14.45 -11.12
CA ALA A 345 7.66 -14.91 -9.88
C ALA A 345 7.71 -16.45 -9.77
N TYR A 346 6.76 -17.15 -10.38
CA TYR A 346 6.62 -18.61 -10.34
C TYR A 346 6.90 -19.30 -11.68
N GLN A 347 7.52 -18.64 -12.65
CA GLN A 347 7.71 -19.20 -14.00
C GLN A 347 8.43 -20.56 -13.97
N ASP A 348 9.47 -20.70 -13.15
CA ASP A 348 10.24 -21.95 -13.02
C ASP A 348 9.49 -23.01 -12.19
N ALA A 349 8.46 -22.59 -11.45
CA ALA A 349 7.67 -23.41 -10.56
C ALA A 349 6.45 -24.06 -11.21
N VAL A 350 6.06 -23.64 -12.42
CA VAL A 350 4.84 -24.11 -13.11
C VAL A 350 4.90 -25.63 -13.38
N HIS A 351 6.10 -26.20 -13.50
CA HIS A 351 6.29 -27.63 -13.75
C HIS A 351 6.38 -28.49 -12.47
N HIS A 352 6.37 -27.88 -11.29
CA HIS A 352 6.41 -28.61 -10.01
C HIS A 352 5.00 -29.03 -9.59
N LYS A 353 4.64 -30.30 -9.86
CA LYS A 353 3.31 -30.87 -9.64
C LYS A 353 2.76 -30.76 -8.21
N ASN A 354 3.62 -30.58 -7.20
CA ASN A 354 3.21 -30.52 -5.78
C ASN A 354 2.95 -29.09 -5.27
N TRP A 355 2.96 -28.08 -6.15
CA TRP A 355 2.83 -26.68 -5.76
C TRP A 355 1.44 -26.14 -6.06
N SER A 356 1.03 -25.08 -5.35
CA SER A 356 -0.26 -24.41 -5.60
C SER A 356 -0.26 -23.52 -6.85
N ALA A 357 0.92 -23.25 -7.45
CA ALA A 357 1.06 -22.38 -8.62
C ALA A 357 0.26 -22.83 -9.86
N PRO A 358 0.21 -24.13 -10.24
CA PRO A 358 -0.64 -24.59 -11.34
C PRO A 358 -2.14 -24.35 -11.11
N HIS A 359 -2.61 -24.39 -9.86
CA HIS A 359 -4.01 -24.06 -9.54
C HIS A 359 -4.30 -22.58 -9.74
N VAL A 360 -3.38 -21.69 -9.34
CA VAL A 360 -3.51 -20.24 -9.60
C VAL A 360 -3.53 -19.97 -11.10
N TYR A 361 -2.66 -20.61 -11.88
CA TYR A 361 -2.68 -20.50 -13.33
C TYR A 361 -4.03 -20.93 -13.92
N LYS A 362 -4.57 -22.08 -13.47
CA LYS A 362 -5.91 -22.53 -13.85
C LYS A 362 -6.98 -21.50 -13.49
N HIS A 363 -6.94 -20.93 -12.28
CA HIS A 363 -7.90 -19.91 -11.84
C HIS A 363 -7.81 -18.62 -12.67
N ILE A 364 -6.62 -18.26 -13.16
CA ILE A 364 -6.45 -17.15 -14.12
C ILE A 364 -7.11 -17.49 -15.46
N GLN A 365 -6.85 -18.68 -16.00
CA GLN A 365 -7.41 -19.12 -17.27
C GLN A 365 -8.94 -19.24 -17.24
N THR A 366 -9.53 -19.65 -16.13
CA THR A 366 -10.99 -19.77 -15.97
C THR A 366 -11.68 -18.45 -15.60
N GLY A 367 -10.91 -17.37 -15.38
CA GLY A 367 -11.44 -16.09 -14.93
C GLY A 367 -11.84 -16.04 -13.45
N ARG A 368 -11.56 -17.10 -12.68
CA ARG A 368 -11.81 -17.14 -11.23
C ARG A 368 -10.92 -16.15 -10.47
N LEU A 369 -9.66 -16.03 -10.91
CA LEU A 369 -8.71 -14.99 -10.52
C LEU A 369 -8.52 -14.06 -11.72
N THR A 370 -9.03 -12.84 -11.67
CA THR A 370 -8.94 -11.88 -12.78
C THR A 370 -7.94 -10.76 -12.47
N SER A 371 -7.50 -10.05 -13.51
CA SER A 371 -6.72 -8.82 -13.34
C SER A 371 -7.61 -7.65 -12.93
N LEU A 372 -7.02 -6.60 -12.36
CA LEU A 372 -7.73 -5.35 -12.10
C LEU A 372 -8.35 -4.78 -13.38
N GLU A 373 -7.61 -4.85 -14.51
CA GLU A 373 -8.11 -4.49 -15.83
C GLU A 373 -9.34 -5.32 -16.24
N GLY A 374 -9.27 -6.65 -16.11
CA GLY A 374 -10.34 -7.56 -16.50
C GLY A 374 -11.60 -7.32 -15.67
N TRP A 375 -11.45 -7.13 -14.36
CA TRP A 375 -12.57 -6.80 -13.47
C TRP A 375 -13.21 -5.46 -13.85
N ILE A 376 -12.41 -4.41 -14.04
CA ILE A 376 -12.90 -3.08 -14.44
C ILE A 376 -13.62 -3.16 -15.78
N THR A 377 -13.05 -3.87 -16.76
CA THR A 377 -13.65 -4.04 -18.09
C THR A 377 -15.03 -4.68 -17.99
N ASN A 378 -15.17 -5.73 -17.17
CA ASN A 378 -16.45 -6.39 -16.93
C ASN A 378 -17.47 -5.48 -16.24
N LEU A 379 -17.04 -4.59 -15.35
CA LEU A 379 -17.93 -3.60 -14.72
C LEU A 379 -18.39 -2.50 -15.70
N THR A 380 -17.60 -2.23 -16.75
CA THR A 380 -17.91 -1.23 -17.78
C THR A 380 -18.69 -1.75 -18.98
N ALA A 381 -18.68 -3.07 -19.21
CA ALA A 381 -19.58 -3.72 -20.16
C ALA A 381 -21.03 -3.45 -19.73
#